data_AF-A0A090WQS3-F1
#
_entry.id   AF-A0A090WQS3-F1
#
_cell.length_a   1.000
_cell.length_b   1.000
_cell.length_c   1.000
_cell.angle_alpha   90.00
_cell.angle_beta   90.00
_cell.angle_gamma   90.00
#
_symmetry.space_group_name_H-M   'P 1'
#
loop_
_entity.id
_entity.type
_entity.pdbx_description
1 polymer ?
#
loop_
_entity_poly.entity_id
_entity_poly.type
_entity_poly.pdbx_seq_one_letter_code
_entity_poly.pdbx_strand_id
1 'polypeptide(L)'
;MYDLALVEVVKGPQGALYGKNAIGGAINIYTKEPTNKMSNRVKFGVGNGGNLQAQFVSSGAIKEDKVFYRFSTQYKNFDGLLTNEFLDKKVDFSEDFNIRGQIKARVTNNFTIGATFQHFNIDAVPLIIR
;
A
#
# COMPACT_ATOMS: atom_id res chain seq x y z
N MET A 1 3.64 -1.44 -2.82
CA MET A 1 3.47 -0.89 -1.46
C MET A 1 3.45 0.62 -1.48
N TYR A 2 2.49 1.25 -0.81
CA TYR A 2 2.32 2.70 -0.77
C TYR A 2 1.71 3.13 0.57
N ASP A 3 1.99 4.37 0.97
CA ASP A 3 1.41 4.99 2.17
C ASP A 3 1.66 4.24 3.50
N LEU A 4 2.87 3.70 3.64
CA LEU A 4 3.31 2.98 4.84
C LEU A 4 3.98 3.92 5.85
N ALA A 5 3.78 3.62 7.12
CA ALA A 5 4.53 4.21 8.21
C ALA A 5 5.86 3.48 8.40
N LEU A 6 5.82 2.15 8.42
CA LEU A 6 6.93 1.30 8.87
C LEU A 6 6.72 -0.14 8.40
N VAL A 7 7.81 -0.83 8.07
CA VAL A 7 7.86 -2.28 7.92
C VAL A 7 8.85 -2.82 8.95
N GLU A 8 8.37 -3.66 9.87
CA GLU A 8 9.21 -4.34 10.87
C GLU A 8 9.47 -5.76 10.42
N VAL A 9 10.74 -6.19 10.50
CA VAL A 9 11.15 -7.56 10.21
C VAL A 9 11.68 -8.17 11.50
N VAL A 10 10.96 -9.17 12.00
CA VAL A 10 11.35 -9.90 13.19
C VAL A 10 11.97 -11.22 12.75
N LYS A 11 13.25 -11.40 13.05
CA LYS A 11 14.03 -12.58 12.66
C LYS A 11 13.92 -13.68 13.71
N GLY A 12 13.92 -14.93 13.24
CA GLY A 12 13.86 -16.12 14.10
C GLY A 12 12.43 -16.50 14.49
N PRO A 13 12.22 -17.66 15.13
CA PRO A 13 10.89 -18.20 15.36
C PRO A 13 10.01 -17.25 16.20
N GLN A 14 8.85 -16.84 15.66
CA GLN A 14 7.90 -15.96 16.33
C GLN A 14 6.55 -16.65 16.63
N GLY A 15 6.58 -17.94 16.94
CA GLY A 15 5.38 -18.76 17.12
C GLY A 15 4.48 -18.35 18.30
N ALA A 16 5.03 -17.74 19.35
CA ALA A 16 4.25 -17.29 20.51
C ALA A 16 3.38 -16.04 20.22
N LEU A 17 3.87 -15.12 19.38
CA LEU A 17 3.18 -13.87 19.05
C LEU A 17 2.31 -13.98 17.79
N TYR A 18 2.72 -14.78 16.79
CA TYR A 18 2.05 -14.87 15.49
C TYR A 18 1.49 -16.26 15.17
N GLY A 19 1.69 -17.25 16.04
CA GLY A 19 1.13 -18.59 15.89
C GLY A 19 1.86 -19.47 14.86
N LYS A 20 1.16 -20.50 14.37
CA LYS A 20 1.69 -21.45 13.39
C LYS A 20 2.00 -20.73 12.06
N ASN A 21 3.15 -21.06 11.46
CA ASN A 21 3.74 -20.48 10.23
C ASN A 21 4.72 -19.29 10.40
N ALA A 22 5.18 -18.99 11.62
CA ALA A 22 6.20 -17.96 11.89
C ALA A 22 7.60 -18.54 12.21
N ILE A 23 8.02 -19.63 11.55
CA ILE A 23 9.27 -20.35 11.87
C ILE A 23 10.52 -19.56 11.45
N GLY A 24 10.47 -18.91 10.28
CA GLY A 24 11.56 -18.06 9.78
C GLY A 24 11.57 -16.64 10.33
N GLY A 25 10.48 -16.21 10.97
CA GLY A 25 10.26 -14.82 11.38
C GLY A 25 8.84 -14.33 11.11
N ALA A 26 8.65 -13.02 11.27
CA ALA A 26 7.42 -12.31 10.92
C ALA A 26 7.75 -10.95 10.28
N ILE A 27 6.89 -10.51 9.36
CA ILE A 27 6.97 -9.17 8.76
C ILE A 27 5.69 -8.42 9.10
N ASN A 28 5.81 -7.32 9.83
CA ASN A 28 4.69 -6.43 10.14
C ASN A 28 4.74 -5.19 9.26
N ILE A 29 3.59 -4.80 8.73
CA ILE A 29 3.47 -3.62 7.88
C ILE A 29 2.47 -2.68 8.55
N TYR A 30 2.94 -1.51 8.95
CA TYR A 30 2.11 -0.46 9.54
C TYR A 30 1.80 0.59 8.50
N THR A 31 0.52 0.88 8.30
CA THR A 31 0.05 1.99 7.47
C THR A 31 0.07 3.29 8.25
N LYS A 32 0.16 4.43 7.55
CA LYS A 32 0.04 5.72 8.22
C LYS A 32 -1.38 5.92 8.76
N GLU A 33 -1.48 6.36 10.01
CA GLU A 33 -2.75 6.75 10.63
C GLU A 33 -3.12 8.20 10.29
N PRO A 34 -4.42 8.55 10.29
CA PRO A 34 -4.86 9.92 10.16
C PRO A 34 -4.57 10.74 11.43
N THR A 35 -4.25 12.03 11.27
CA THR A 35 -3.97 12.95 12.40
C THR A 35 -4.80 14.23 12.28
N ASN A 36 -4.80 15.09 13.30
CA ASN A 36 -5.48 16.41 13.23
C ASN A 36 -4.91 17.29 12.11
N LYS A 37 -3.61 17.19 11.84
CA LYS A 37 -2.95 18.05 10.87
C LYS A 37 -3.35 17.65 9.47
N MET A 38 -3.98 18.57 8.76
CA MET A 38 -4.26 18.42 7.33
C MET A 38 -2.95 18.20 6.56
N SER A 39 -2.90 17.15 5.77
CA SER A 39 -1.76 16.76 4.95
C SER A 39 -2.25 16.21 3.62
N ASN A 40 -1.82 16.88 2.55
CA ASN A 40 -2.05 16.44 1.18
C ASN A 40 -0.70 16.20 0.52
N ARG A 41 -0.57 15.09 -0.21
CA ARG A 41 0.64 14.72 -0.93
C ARG A 41 0.26 14.16 -2.28
N VAL A 42 0.86 14.72 -3.31
CA VAL A 42 0.79 14.20 -4.67
C VAL A 42 2.20 13.80 -5.08
N LYS A 43 2.35 12.66 -5.76
CA LYS A 43 3.61 12.23 -6.36
C LYS A 43 3.33 11.74 -7.77
N PHE A 44 4.13 12.22 -8.72
CA PHE A 44 4.19 11.69 -10.08
C PHE A 44 5.60 11.18 -10.37
N GLY A 45 5.71 10.19 -11.23
CA GLY A 45 6.98 9.63 -11.65
C GLY A 45 6.88 9.04 -13.04
N VAL A 46 7.94 9.20 -13.82
CA VAL A 46 8.13 8.55 -15.11
C VAL A 46 9.51 7.89 -15.14
N GLY A 47 9.68 6.83 -15.93
CA GLY A 47 10.96 6.13 -16.02
C GLY A 47 11.05 5.19 -17.22
N ASN A 48 12.15 4.43 -17.26
CA ASN A 48 12.40 3.45 -18.32
C ASN A 48 11.31 2.36 -18.36
N GLY A 49 11.15 1.70 -19.51
CA GLY A 49 10.15 0.65 -19.73
C GLY A 49 8.72 1.18 -19.70
N GLY A 50 8.51 2.43 -20.10
CA GLY A 50 7.19 3.07 -20.08
C GLY A 50 6.63 3.29 -18.67
N ASN A 51 7.48 3.21 -17.63
CA ASN A 51 7.04 3.31 -16.25
C ASN A 51 6.37 4.66 -15.99
N LEU A 52 5.13 4.63 -15.52
CA LEU A 52 4.37 5.79 -15.09
C LEU A 52 3.78 5.52 -13.70
N GLN A 53 3.99 6.45 -12.78
CA GLN A 53 3.47 6.38 -11.41
C GLN A 53 2.71 7.65 -11.08
N ALA A 54 1.51 7.49 -10.53
CA ALA A 54 0.76 8.56 -9.88
C ALA A 54 0.35 8.10 -8.47
N GLN A 55 0.47 9.00 -7.50
CA GLN A 55 0.03 8.76 -6.14
C GLN A 55 -0.60 10.01 -5.57
N PHE A 56 -1.71 9.84 -4.88
CA PHE A 56 -2.35 10.89 -4.11
C PHE A 56 -2.65 10.39 -2.70
N VAL A 57 -2.39 11.23 -1.72
CA VAL A 57 -2.71 10.97 -0.31
C VAL A 57 -3.27 12.24 0.30
N SER A 58 -4.39 12.11 0.99
CA SER A 58 -5.03 13.17 1.76
C SER A 58 -5.35 12.67 3.15
N SER A 59 -5.15 13.50 4.17
CA SER A 59 -5.40 13.11 5.55
C SER A 59 -5.61 14.34 6.42
N GLY A 60 -6.45 14.20 7.45
CA GLY A 60 -6.70 15.26 8.41
C GLY A 60 -7.83 14.92 9.37
N ALA A 61 -8.27 15.92 10.13
CA ALA A 61 -9.50 15.83 10.90
C ALA A 61 -10.71 16.31 10.08
N ILE A 62 -11.78 15.52 10.06
CA ILE A 62 -13.12 15.97 9.67
C ILE A 62 -13.71 16.83 10.80
N LYS A 63 -13.48 16.40 12.05
CA LYS A 63 -13.79 17.15 13.26
C LYS A 63 -12.60 17.07 14.19
N GLU A 64 -12.04 18.22 14.54
CA GLU A 64 -10.85 18.31 15.37
C GLU A 64 -11.00 17.49 16.66
N ASP A 65 -9.98 16.69 16.95
CA ASP A 65 -9.88 15.76 18.08
C ASP A 65 -10.95 14.67 18.20
N LYS A 66 -11.88 14.57 17.23
CA LYS A 66 -13.00 13.62 17.27
C LYS A 66 -13.06 12.69 16.09
N VAL A 67 -12.92 13.20 14.86
CA VAL A 67 -13.09 12.39 13.65
C VAL A 67 -11.97 12.70 12.68
N PHE A 68 -11.25 11.67 12.27
CA PHE A 68 -10.08 11.74 11.43
C PHE A 68 -10.27 10.89 10.19
N TYR A 69 -9.66 11.31 9.09
CA TYR A 69 -9.69 10.57 7.84
C TYR A 69 -8.30 10.49 7.20
N ARG A 70 -8.11 9.42 6.44
CA ARG A 70 -7.00 9.29 5.51
C ARG A 70 -7.46 8.55 4.27
N PHE A 71 -7.18 9.14 3.12
CA PHE A 71 -7.43 8.57 1.82
C PHE A 71 -6.10 8.49 1.08
N SER A 72 -5.79 7.33 0.50
CA SER A 72 -4.63 7.17 -0.36
C SER A 72 -4.96 6.33 -1.58
N THR A 73 -4.52 6.79 -2.74
CA THR A 73 -4.63 6.08 -4.02
C THR A 73 -3.28 6.09 -4.73
N GLN A 74 -3.00 5.00 -5.44
CA GLN A 74 -1.81 4.84 -6.27
C GLN A 74 -2.19 4.11 -7.55
N TYR A 75 -1.74 4.68 -8.66
CA TYR A 75 -1.72 4.03 -9.97
C TYR A 75 -0.27 3.86 -10.41
N LYS A 76 0.06 2.70 -10.95
CA LYS A 76 1.33 2.45 -11.62
C LYS A 76 1.06 1.67 -12.90
N ASN A 77 1.69 2.08 -13.98
CA ASN A 77 1.77 1.31 -15.20
C ASN A 77 3.23 1.11 -15.55
N PHE A 78 3.59 -0.10 -15.95
CA PHE A 78 4.90 -0.45 -16.42
C PHE A 78 4.75 -1.32 -17.66
N ASP A 79 5.24 -0.84 -18.80
CA ASP A 79 5.07 -1.54 -20.07
C ASP A 79 6.02 -2.74 -20.18
N GLY A 80 7.07 -2.82 -19.37
CA GLY A 80 8.05 -3.88 -19.42
C GLY A 80 9.33 -3.53 -20.19
N LEU A 81 10.39 -4.28 -19.90
CA LEU A 81 11.71 -4.20 -20.53
C LEU A 81 12.11 -5.50 -21.24
N LEU A 82 11.40 -6.61 -20.97
CA LEU A 82 11.72 -7.92 -21.49
C LEU A 82 10.76 -8.30 -22.62
N THR A 83 11.31 -8.45 -23.82
CA THR A 83 10.58 -8.94 -25.00
C THR A 83 10.81 -10.43 -25.16
N ASN A 84 9.74 -11.20 -25.34
CA ASN A 84 9.84 -12.59 -25.75
C ASN A 84 10.04 -12.65 -27.27
N GLU A 85 11.21 -13.11 -27.70
CA GLU A 85 11.59 -13.17 -29.13
C GLU A 85 10.72 -14.11 -29.97
N PHE A 86 10.08 -15.13 -29.37
CA PHE A 86 9.20 -16.06 -30.10
C PHE A 86 7.80 -15.49 -30.36
N LEU A 87 7.31 -14.61 -29.49
CA LEU A 87 5.95 -14.07 -29.54
C LEU A 87 5.90 -12.57 -29.91
N ASP A 88 7.08 -11.93 -30.01
CA ASP A 88 7.29 -10.50 -30.21
C ASP A 88 6.43 -9.62 -29.29
N LYS A 89 6.38 -10.01 -28.01
CA LYS A 89 5.57 -9.33 -26.97
C LYS A 89 6.36 -9.13 -25.69
N LYS A 90 6.08 -8.03 -24.99
CA LYS A 90 6.61 -7.79 -23.65
C LYS A 90 5.94 -8.71 -22.63
N VAL A 91 6.73 -9.26 -21.70
CA VAL A 91 6.25 -10.29 -20.75
C VAL A 91 6.36 -9.89 -19.28
N ASP A 92 6.97 -8.74 -18.99
CA ASP A 92 7.19 -8.21 -17.65
C ASP A 92 6.38 -6.92 -17.37
N PHE A 93 5.33 -6.67 -18.17
CA PHE A 93 4.44 -5.54 -17.92
C PHE A 93 3.62 -5.74 -16.65
N SER A 94 3.24 -4.63 -16.01
CA SER A 94 2.42 -4.62 -14.80
C SER A 94 1.58 -3.35 -14.73
N GLU A 95 0.31 -3.50 -14.37
CA GLU A 95 -0.57 -2.40 -14.01
C GLU A 95 -1.05 -2.61 -12.56
N ASP A 96 -0.79 -1.62 -11.71
CA ASP A 96 -1.19 -1.66 -10.29
C ASP A 96 -2.15 -0.49 -10.00
N PHE A 97 -3.36 -0.82 -9.55
CA PHE A 97 -4.28 0.14 -8.98
C PHE A 97 -4.58 -0.19 -7.53
N ASN A 98 -4.35 0.79 -6.65
CA ASN A 98 -4.54 0.61 -5.22
C ASN A 98 -5.25 1.79 -4.59
N ILE A 99 -6.22 1.50 -3.73
CA ILE A 99 -7.00 2.52 -3.01
C ILE A 99 -7.20 2.10 -1.55
N ARG A 100 -7.05 3.05 -0.63
CA ARG A 100 -7.23 2.86 0.80
C ARG A 100 -7.95 4.05 1.41
N GLY A 101 -9.02 3.78 2.14
CA GLY A 101 -9.74 4.74 2.96
C GLY A 101 -9.67 4.33 4.43
N GLN A 102 -9.45 5.29 5.30
CA GLN A 102 -9.45 5.10 6.75
C GLN A 102 -10.28 6.22 7.39
N ILE A 103 -11.14 5.84 8.32
CA ILE A 103 -11.86 6.76 9.20
C ILE A 103 -11.62 6.31 10.63
N LYS A 104 -11.26 7.24 11.51
CA LYS A 104 -11.04 7.00 12.93
C LYS A 104 -11.86 8.01 13.73
N ALA A 105 -12.64 7.56 14.69
CA ALA A 105 -13.49 8.38 15.53
C ALA A 105 -13.15 8.16 17.00
N ARG A 106 -12.70 9.22 17.68
CA ARG A 106 -12.53 9.26 19.12
C ARG A 106 -13.87 9.67 19.75
N VAL A 107 -14.54 8.71 20.37
CA VAL A 107 -15.86 8.91 21.01
C VAL A 107 -15.68 9.52 22.40
N THR A 108 -14.68 9.04 23.15
CA THR A 108 -14.25 9.57 24.45
C THR A 108 -12.72 9.58 24.50
N ASN A 109 -12.12 10.14 25.57
CA ASN A 109 -10.66 10.21 25.71
C ASN A 109 -9.96 8.83 25.74
N ASN A 110 -10.70 7.76 26.01
CA ASN A 110 -10.20 6.39 26.13
C ASN A 110 -10.85 5.39 25.16
N PHE A 111 -11.78 5.84 24.31
CA PHE A 111 -12.50 4.96 23.38
C PHE A 111 -12.43 5.51 21.96
N THR A 112 -11.86 4.71 21.06
CA THR A 112 -11.68 5.05 19.65
C THR A 112 -12.20 3.91 18.77
N ILE A 113 -12.99 4.25 17.77
CA ILE A 113 -13.49 3.33 16.75
C ILE A 113 -12.78 3.66 15.44
N GLY A 114 -12.38 2.63 14.69
CA GLY A 114 -11.77 2.80 13.37
C GLY A 114 -12.40 1.87 12.34
N ALA A 115 -12.50 2.36 11.11
CA ALA A 115 -12.87 1.58 9.95
C ALA A 115 -11.84 1.81 8.84
N THR A 116 -11.42 0.73 8.19
CA THR A 116 -10.48 0.78 7.07
C THR A 116 -11.03 -0.03 5.91
N PHE A 117 -11.02 0.58 4.73
CA PHE A 117 -11.29 -0.09 3.46
C PHE A 117 -10.03 -0.07 2.62
N GLN A 118 -9.72 -1.20 1.99
CA GLN A 118 -8.59 -1.30 1.07
C GLN A 118 -8.96 -2.17 -0.12
N HIS A 119 -8.55 -1.75 -1.30
CA HIS A 119 -8.66 -2.53 -2.53
C HIS A 119 -7.34 -2.45 -3.30
N PHE A 120 -6.89 -3.60 -3.76
CA PHE A 120 -5.64 -3.80 -4.47
C PHE A 120 -5.97 -4.63 -5.71
N ASN A 121 -5.66 -4.07 -6.88
CA ASN A 121 -5.69 -4.80 -8.13
C ASN A 121 -4.31 -4.66 -8.78
N ILE A 122 -3.78 -5.80 -9.22
CA ILE A 122 -2.48 -5.92 -9.85
C ILE A 122 -2.70 -6.84 -11.03
N ASP A 123 -2.59 -6.28 -12.23
CA ASP A 123 -2.69 -7.01 -13.47
C ASP A 123 -1.28 -7.13 -14.06
N ALA A 124 -0.75 -8.35 -14.01
CA ALA A 124 0.56 -8.69 -14.53
C ALA A 124 0.54 -10.11 -15.10
N VAL A 125 1.40 -10.39 -16.07
CA VAL A 125 1.56 -11.76 -16.57
C VAL A 125 2.36 -12.56 -15.54
N PRO A 126 1.93 -13.76 -15.14
CA PRO A 126 2.77 -14.64 -14.35
C PRO A 126 4.00 -15.00 -15.18
N LEU A 127 5.18 -14.56 -14.73
CA LEU A 127 6.46 -14.97 -15.29
C LEU A 127 6.66 -16.47 -14.99
N ILE A 128 6.21 -17.32 -15.91
CA ILE A 128 6.50 -18.75 -15.88
C ILE A 128 7.93 -18.89 -16.40
N ILE A 129 8.88 -18.94 -15.48
CA ILE A 129 10.23 -19.42 -15.78
C ILE A 129 10.12 -20.94 -15.84
N ARG A 130 10.10 -21.50 -17.04
CA ARG A 130 10.29 -22.95 -17.27
C ARG A 130 11.73 -23.20 -17.68
#